data_AF-A0A9P8SRC3-F1
#
_entry.id   AF-A0A9P8SRC3-F1
#
_cell.length_a   1.000
_cell.length_b   1.000
_cell.length_c   1.000
_cell.angle_alpha   90.00
_cell.angle_beta   90.00
_cell.angle_gamma   90.00
#
_symmetry.space_group_name_H-M   'P 1'
#
loop_
_entity.id
_entity.type
_entity.pdbx_description
1 polymer ?
#
loop_
_entity_poly.entity_id
_entity_poly.type
_entity_poly.pdbx_seq_one_letter_code
_entity_poly.pdbx_strand_id
1 'polypeptide(L)'
;MSLRLRPFDPSMSPDLSISQSTLDSESSLSSVEVSQAHASRNPQTDDLPSQRYSAALDALNASNHNLEYKLAKIQARNLRLKLDLMRLQRHITSFHHDLLATWEADILTCLIEVVYQRQGRKLPREQDIDLRRLDRKALSAMYTIAAGRIGRRALRGLFGLSQHYWLALQKYDEIAHLRSTSPSRTEGTFARWLMSERESNPKRAGFWARLFP
;
A
#
# COMPACT_ATOMS: atom_id res chain seq x y z
N MET A 1 3.35 -22.69 24.30
CA MET A 1 2.95 -23.70 23.29
C MET A 1 3.18 -23.12 21.91
N SER A 2 4.16 -23.63 21.18
CA SER A 2 4.56 -23.12 19.86
C SER A 2 3.71 -23.76 18.76
N LEU A 3 2.95 -22.95 18.02
CA LEU A 3 2.26 -23.41 16.82
C LEU A 3 3.22 -23.27 15.63
N ARG A 4 3.80 -24.39 15.20
CA ARG A 4 4.53 -24.50 13.93
C ARG A 4 3.52 -24.48 12.78
N LEU A 5 3.58 -23.45 11.95
CA LEU A 5 2.88 -23.42 10.66
C LEU A 5 3.56 -24.41 9.71
N ARG A 6 2.78 -25.34 9.14
CA ARG A 6 3.24 -26.23 8.06
C ARG A 6 3.40 -25.42 6.75
N PRO A 7 4.32 -25.81 5.85
CA PRO A 7 4.42 -25.21 4.53
C PRO A 7 3.25 -25.64 3.64
N PHE A 8 2.82 -24.74 2.76
CA PHE A 8 1.77 -24.93 1.76
C PHE A 8 2.34 -25.66 0.54
N ASP A 9 1.75 -26.80 0.18
CA ASP A 9 2.13 -27.61 -0.99
C ASP A 9 1.47 -27.05 -2.28
N PRO A 10 2.23 -26.79 -3.37
CA PRO A 10 1.67 -26.32 -4.62
C PRO A 10 1.53 -27.52 -5.59
N SER A 11 0.41 -28.23 -5.54
CA SER A 11 0.02 -29.09 -6.65
C SER A 11 -1.48 -28.99 -6.85
N MET A 12 -1.91 -29.00 -8.11
CA MET A 12 -3.24 -28.68 -8.65
C MET A 12 -3.39 -27.24 -9.13
N SER A 13 -2.68 -26.92 -10.21
CA SER A 13 -3.16 -25.95 -11.20
C SER A 13 -4.31 -26.59 -12.00
N PRO A 14 -5.47 -25.95 -12.15
CA PRO A 14 -6.31 -26.18 -13.30
C PRO A 14 -6.08 -25.06 -14.31
N ASP A 15 -5.53 -25.45 -15.45
CA ASP A 15 -5.57 -24.71 -16.70
C ASP A 15 -7.04 -24.60 -17.14
N LEU A 16 -7.63 -23.41 -17.12
CA LEU A 16 -8.89 -23.14 -17.80
C LEU A 16 -8.93 -21.71 -18.33
N SER A 17 -8.49 -21.58 -19.58
CA SER A 17 -8.89 -20.50 -20.48
C SER A 17 -10.42 -20.39 -20.50
N ILE A 18 -10.97 -19.28 -20.02
CA ILE A 18 -12.37 -18.92 -20.26
C ILE A 18 -12.41 -17.54 -20.91
N SER A 19 -12.72 -17.59 -22.20
CA SER A 19 -12.99 -16.48 -23.10
C SER A 19 -14.05 -15.54 -22.53
N GLN A 20 -13.82 -14.25 -22.74
CA GLN A 20 -14.79 -13.19 -22.51
C GLN A 20 -15.81 -13.15 -23.65
N SER A 21 -17.06 -13.44 -23.35
CA SER A 21 -18.29 -13.04 -24.07
C SER A 21 -19.45 -13.71 -23.30
N THR A 22 -20.60 -13.13 -23.01
CA THR A 22 -21.33 -11.96 -23.48
C THR A 22 -22.41 -11.68 -22.43
N LEU A 23 -22.51 -10.41 -22.04
CA LEU A 23 -23.71 -9.60 -21.86
C LEU A 23 -25.04 -10.29 -21.51
N ASP A 24 -25.52 -9.95 -20.32
CA ASP A 24 -26.87 -9.47 -20.00
C ASP A 24 -28.06 -10.05 -20.77
N SER A 25 -28.87 -10.84 -20.08
CA SER A 25 -30.29 -10.99 -20.41
C SER A 25 -31.06 -11.18 -19.11
N GLU A 26 -31.68 -10.08 -18.67
CA GLU A 26 -32.71 -10.08 -17.66
C GLU A 26 -33.93 -10.85 -18.19
N SER A 27 -34.26 -11.98 -17.57
CA SER A 27 -35.51 -12.68 -17.86
C SER A 27 -36.66 -11.97 -17.16
N SER A 28 -37.43 -11.23 -17.96
CA SER A 28 -38.72 -10.66 -17.58
C SER A 28 -39.69 -11.77 -17.14
N LEU A 29 -40.25 -11.62 -15.94
CA LEU A 29 -41.33 -12.44 -15.41
C LEU A 29 -42.61 -12.17 -16.22
N SER A 30 -43.15 -13.17 -16.92
CA SER A 30 -44.48 -13.07 -17.52
C SER A 30 -45.55 -13.48 -16.50
N SER A 31 -46.46 -12.54 -16.23
CA SER A 31 -47.72 -12.76 -15.53
C SER A 31 -48.53 -13.85 -16.23
N VAL A 32 -48.94 -14.87 -15.48
CA VAL A 32 -49.92 -15.86 -15.91
C VAL A 32 -51.31 -15.32 -15.57
N GLU A 33 -52.08 -14.98 -16.60
CA GLU A 33 -53.51 -14.68 -16.53
C GLU A 33 -54.30 -15.89 -16.02
N VAL A 34 -55.15 -15.62 -15.03
CA VAL A 34 -56.15 -16.55 -14.52
C VAL A 34 -57.37 -16.49 -15.44
N SER A 35 -57.80 -17.63 -15.96
CA SER A 35 -59.16 -17.82 -16.48
C SER A 35 -59.69 -19.21 -16.11
N GLN A 36 -60.63 -19.22 -15.15
CA GLN A 36 -61.64 -20.26 -14.91
C GLN A 36 -62.63 -20.27 -16.10
N ALA A 37 -63.39 -21.29 -16.49
CA ALA A 37 -63.78 -22.58 -15.91
C ALA A 37 -64.23 -23.50 -17.07
N HIS A 38 -64.16 -24.83 -16.89
CA HIS A 38 -65.22 -25.76 -17.29
C HIS A 38 -64.99 -27.12 -16.61
N ALA A 39 -65.99 -27.58 -15.86
CA ALA A 39 -65.98 -28.87 -15.18
C ALA A 39 -66.50 -29.97 -16.11
N SER A 40 -65.68 -30.99 -16.37
CA SER A 40 -66.16 -32.38 -16.45
C SER A 40 -65.02 -33.38 -16.61
N ARG A 41 -65.07 -34.39 -15.74
CA ARG A 41 -64.57 -35.77 -15.91
C ARG A 41 -63.08 -36.01 -15.61
N ASN A 42 -62.81 -36.33 -14.34
CA ASN A 42 -61.64 -37.10 -13.91
C ASN A 42 -61.55 -38.43 -14.67
N PRO A 43 -60.35 -38.75 -15.17
CA PRO A 43 -59.63 -39.88 -14.64
C PRO A 43 -58.21 -39.47 -14.21
N GLN A 44 -57.60 -40.23 -13.30
CA GLN A 44 -56.19 -40.15 -12.84
C GLN A 44 -55.90 -39.14 -11.72
N THR A 45 -56.21 -39.55 -10.50
CA THR A 45 -55.71 -38.94 -9.24
C THR A 45 -54.38 -39.54 -8.77
N ASP A 46 -53.81 -40.50 -9.48
CA ASP A 46 -52.59 -41.22 -9.06
C ASP A 46 -51.29 -40.54 -9.54
N ASP A 47 -51.36 -39.62 -10.50
CA ASP A 47 -50.18 -38.95 -11.08
C ASP A 47 -49.83 -37.61 -10.40
N LEU A 48 -50.76 -37.03 -9.62
CA LEU A 48 -50.60 -35.73 -8.95
C LEU A 48 -49.47 -35.69 -7.89
N PRO A 49 -49.29 -36.72 -7.04
CA PRO A 49 -48.21 -36.74 -6.04
C PRO A 49 -46.84 -36.88 -6.69
N SER A 50 -46.73 -37.72 -7.71
CA SER A 50 -45.50 -37.95 -8.48
C SER A 50 -45.07 -36.70 -9.24
N GLN A 51 -46.03 -35.98 -9.84
CA GLN A 51 -45.77 -34.72 -10.56
C GLN A 51 -45.38 -33.57 -9.61
N ARG A 52 -45.96 -33.52 -8.40
CA ARG A 52 -45.55 -32.54 -7.37
C ARG A 52 -44.16 -32.85 -6.83
N TYR A 53 -43.86 -34.13 -6.64
CA TYR A 53 -42.52 -34.57 -6.22
C TYR A 53 -41.47 -34.24 -7.28
N SER A 54 -41.73 -34.52 -8.56
CA SER A 54 -40.80 -34.16 -9.64
C SER A 54 -40.60 -32.65 -9.76
N ALA A 55 -41.67 -31.86 -9.66
CA ALA A 55 -41.56 -30.39 -9.67
C ALA A 55 -40.76 -29.85 -8.48
N ALA A 56 -40.92 -30.44 -7.28
CA ALA A 56 -40.13 -30.08 -6.11
C ALA A 56 -38.66 -30.47 -6.26
N LEU A 57 -38.37 -31.62 -6.88
CA LEU A 57 -37.02 -32.08 -7.19
C LEU A 57 -36.33 -31.16 -8.22
N ASP A 58 -37.06 -30.76 -9.26
CA ASP A 58 -36.56 -29.82 -10.27
C ASP A 58 -36.28 -28.44 -9.66
N ALA A 59 -37.19 -27.95 -8.81
CA ALA A 59 -36.99 -26.70 -8.08
C ALA A 59 -35.78 -26.77 -7.12
N LEU A 60 -35.58 -27.90 -6.45
CA LEU A 60 -34.42 -28.13 -5.58
C LEU A 60 -33.12 -28.16 -6.39
N ASN A 61 -33.11 -28.88 -7.53
CA ASN A 61 -31.96 -28.93 -8.42
C ASN A 61 -31.62 -27.56 -8.99
N ALA A 62 -32.62 -26.78 -9.44
CA ALA A 62 -32.41 -25.42 -9.90
C ALA A 62 -31.85 -24.51 -8.80
N SER A 63 -32.34 -24.67 -7.56
CA SER A 63 -31.83 -23.95 -6.40
C SER A 63 -30.37 -24.31 -6.11
N ASN A 64 -30.02 -25.60 -6.13
CA ASN A 64 -28.64 -26.05 -5.93
C ASN A 64 -27.69 -25.48 -6.98
N HIS A 65 -28.05 -25.56 -8.26
CA HIS A 65 -27.24 -24.97 -9.35
C HIS A 65 -27.07 -23.46 -9.17
N ASN A 66 -28.12 -22.74 -8.74
CA ASN A 66 -28.02 -21.31 -8.45
C ASN A 66 -27.08 -21.02 -7.26
N LEU A 67 -27.10 -21.84 -6.22
CA LEU A 67 -26.21 -21.71 -5.07
C LEU A 67 -24.75 -21.98 -5.46
N GLU A 68 -24.49 -23.02 -6.26
CA GLU A 68 -23.16 -23.34 -6.79
C GLU A 68 -22.63 -22.19 -7.65
N TYR A 69 -23.45 -21.64 -8.54
CA TYR A 69 -23.10 -20.46 -9.33
C TYR A 69 -22.75 -19.25 -8.45
N LYS A 70 -23.59 -18.95 -7.44
CA LYS A 70 -23.33 -17.85 -6.50
C LYS A 70 -22.05 -18.07 -5.70
N LEU A 71 -21.79 -19.31 -5.27
CA LEU A 71 -20.57 -19.67 -4.56
C LEU A 71 -19.33 -19.46 -5.43
N ALA A 72 -19.34 -19.96 -6.67
CA ALA A 72 -18.26 -19.76 -7.63
C ALA A 72 -18.02 -18.27 -7.91
N LYS A 73 -19.10 -17.49 -8.05
CA LYS A 73 -19.03 -16.03 -8.24
C LYS A 73 -18.42 -15.31 -7.04
N ILE A 74 -18.78 -15.70 -5.81
CA ILE A 74 -18.21 -15.14 -4.58
C ILE A 74 -16.73 -15.51 -4.47
N GLN A 75 -16.35 -16.76 -4.76
CA GLN A 75 -14.97 -17.23 -4.73
C GLN A 75 -14.11 -16.45 -5.73
N ALA A 76 -14.57 -16.28 -6.97
CA ALA A 76 -13.88 -15.49 -7.98
C ALA A 76 -13.68 -14.03 -7.55
N ARG A 77 -14.72 -13.41 -6.97
CA ARG A 77 -14.64 -12.04 -6.42
C ARG A 77 -13.67 -11.96 -5.24
N ASN A 78 -13.68 -12.94 -4.35
CA ASN A 78 -12.77 -13.00 -3.21
C ASN A 78 -11.31 -13.12 -3.66
N LEU A 79 -11.03 -13.93 -4.68
CA LEU A 79 -9.70 -14.06 -5.26
C LEU A 79 -9.23 -12.74 -5.89
N ARG A 80 -10.11 -12.05 -6.63
CA ARG A 80 -9.81 -10.72 -7.18
C ARG A 80 -9.52 -9.69 -6.08
N LEU A 81 -10.35 -9.65 -5.04
CA LEU A 81 -10.14 -8.78 -3.87
C LEU A 81 -8.79 -9.05 -3.19
N LYS A 82 -8.40 -10.31 -3.02
CA LYS A 82 -7.09 -10.68 -2.47
C LYS A 82 -5.94 -10.13 -3.32
N LEU A 83 -6.03 -10.27 -4.64
CA LEU A 83 -5.02 -9.72 -5.56
C LEU A 83 -4.95 -8.20 -5.49
N ASP A 84 -6.10 -7.51 -5.43
CA ASP A 84 -6.16 -6.06 -5.30
C ASP A 84 -5.54 -5.58 -3.97
N LEU A 85 -5.80 -6.30 -2.86
CA LEU A 85 -5.16 -6.03 -1.57
C LEU A 85 -3.64 -6.22 -1.62
N MET A 86 -3.16 -7.30 -2.24
CA MET A 86 -1.71 -7.53 -2.41
C MET A 86 -1.06 -6.42 -3.25
N ARG A 87 -1.75 -5.96 -4.30
CA ARG A 87 -1.29 -4.84 -5.13
C ARG A 87 -1.23 -3.55 -4.33
N LEU A 88 -2.28 -3.24 -3.56
CA LEU A 88 -2.33 -2.05 -2.71
C LEU A 88 -1.23 -2.07 -1.65
N GLN A 89 -1.04 -3.21 -0.98
CA GLN A 89 0.02 -3.37 0.01
C GLN A 89 1.40 -3.12 -0.60
N ARG A 90 1.67 -3.65 -1.80
CA ARG A 90 2.91 -3.39 -2.53
C ARG A 90 3.07 -1.89 -2.83
N HIS A 91 2.03 -1.22 -3.31
CA HIS A 91 2.08 0.22 -3.53
C HIS A 91 2.38 0.98 -2.24
N ILE A 92 1.68 0.70 -1.15
CA ILE A 92 1.92 1.34 0.16
C ILE A 92 3.37 1.14 0.60
N THR A 93 3.92 -0.08 0.47
CA THR A 93 5.33 -0.32 0.81
C THR A 93 6.28 0.48 -0.07
N SER A 94 6.03 0.57 -1.38
CA SER A 94 6.86 1.37 -2.30
C SER A 94 6.79 2.86 -1.96
N PHE A 95 5.57 3.40 -1.78
CA PHE A 95 5.36 4.79 -1.38
C PHE A 95 6.05 5.12 -0.06
N HIS A 96 6.06 4.17 0.88
CA HIS A 96 6.78 4.34 2.14
C HIS A 96 8.29 4.47 1.93
N HIS A 97 8.88 3.68 1.03
CA HIS A 97 10.31 3.76 0.72
C HIS A 97 10.67 5.10 0.07
N ASP A 98 9.84 5.56 -0.87
CA ASP A 98 10.05 6.85 -1.54
C ASP A 98 9.93 8.02 -0.56
N LEU A 99 8.91 7.99 0.30
CA LEU A 99 8.65 9.01 1.31
C LEU A 99 9.78 9.07 2.36
N LEU A 100 10.29 7.90 2.75
CA LEU A 100 11.39 7.77 3.69
C LEU A 100 12.70 8.32 3.12
N ALA A 101 12.97 8.11 1.83
CA ALA A 101 14.12 8.70 1.16
C ALA A 101 14.02 10.23 1.07
N THR A 102 12.81 10.77 0.83
CA THR A 102 12.55 12.21 0.92
C THR A 102 12.77 12.75 2.34
N TRP A 103 12.26 12.05 3.36
CA TRP A 103 12.47 12.46 4.75
C TRP A 103 13.94 12.42 5.14
N GLU A 104 14.66 11.37 4.74
CA GLU A 104 16.10 11.25 4.97
C GLU A 104 16.86 12.42 4.34
N ALA A 105 16.53 12.78 3.09
CA ALA A 105 17.12 13.93 2.42
C ALA A 105 16.83 15.24 3.18
N ASP A 106 15.59 15.43 3.63
CA ASP A 106 15.20 16.65 4.35
C ASP A 106 15.88 16.77 5.71
N ILE A 107 15.93 15.68 6.49
CA ILE A 107 16.58 15.67 7.81
C ILE A 107 18.09 15.88 7.68
N LEU A 108 18.74 15.26 6.69
CA LEU A 108 20.16 15.50 6.44
C LEU A 108 20.43 16.93 5.93
N THR A 109 19.51 17.51 5.15
CA THR A 109 19.56 18.94 4.79
C THR A 109 19.54 19.80 6.06
N CYS A 110 18.60 19.56 6.97
CA CYS A 110 18.50 20.28 8.23
C CYS A 110 19.78 20.11 9.08
N LEU A 111 20.35 18.91 9.12
CA LEU A 111 21.62 18.66 9.81
C LEU A 111 22.76 19.49 9.20
N ILE A 112 22.88 19.55 7.86
CA ILE A 112 23.88 20.38 7.19
C ILE A 112 23.73 21.85 7.60
N GLU A 113 22.50 22.36 7.62
CA GLU A 113 22.21 23.74 8.01
C GLU A 113 22.63 24.03 9.45
N VAL A 114 22.22 23.19 10.38
CA VAL A 114 22.58 23.31 11.80
C VAL A 114 24.10 23.22 12.00
N VAL A 115 24.78 22.34 11.27
CA VAL A 115 26.25 22.21 11.34
C VAL A 115 26.95 23.48 10.87
N TYR A 116 26.52 24.06 9.75
CA TYR A 116 27.12 25.31 9.24
C TYR A 116 26.84 26.48 10.17
N GLN A 117 25.60 26.60 10.67
CA GLN A 117 25.20 27.64 11.60
C GLN A 117 26.05 27.61 12.89
N ARG A 118 26.26 26.44 13.50
CA ARG A 118 27.09 26.32 14.70
C ARG A 118 28.59 26.49 14.46
N GLN A 119 29.07 26.24 13.24
CA GLN A 119 30.45 26.53 12.86
C GLN A 119 30.69 28.02 12.57
N GLY A 120 29.66 28.87 12.64
CA GLY A 120 29.75 30.28 12.22
C GLY A 120 30.05 30.44 10.73
N ARG A 121 29.80 29.39 9.93
CA ARG A 121 30.01 29.40 8.49
C ARG A 121 28.72 29.78 7.82
N LYS A 122 28.76 30.80 6.97
CA LYS A 122 27.62 31.16 6.13
C LYS A 122 27.38 30.02 5.15
N LEU A 123 26.27 29.32 5.33
CA LEU A 123 25.70 28.49 4.27
C LEU A 123 25.16 29.45 3.19
N PRO A 124 25.15 29.10 1.90
CA PRO A 124 24.54 29.95 0.86
C PRO A 124 23.08 30.35 1.14
N ARG A 125 22.42 29.68 2.09
CA ARG A 125 21.10 30.05 2.63
C ARG A 125 21.06 31.39 3.37
N GLU A 126 22.18 31.86 3.90
CA GLU A 126 22.30 33.11 4.68
C GLU A 126 22.91 34.28 3.88
N GLN A 127 23.50 34.01 2.72
CA GLN A 127 23.72 35.06 1.75
C GLN A 127 22.36 35.39 1.13
N ASP A 128 22.11 36.67 0.88
CA ASP A 128 20.87 37.32 0.38
C ASP A 128 20.38 36.83 -1.00
N ILE A 129 20.73 35.60 -1.37
CA ILE A 129 20.23 34.86 -2.52
C ILE A 129 18.82 34.44 -2.14
N ASP A 130 17.84 35.01 -2.83
CA ASP A 130 16.43 34.59 -2.76
C ASP A 130 16.35 33.09 -3.12
N LEU A 131 16.51 32.19 -2.12
CA LEU A 131 16.55 30.74 -2.32
C LEU A 131 15.24 30.22 -2.90
N ARG A 132 14.18 31.03 -2.92
CA ARG A 132 12.93 30.77 -3.62
C ARG A 132 13.07 30.87 -5.14
N ARG A 133 14.05 31.62 -5.65
CA ARG A 133 14.34 31.78 -7.09
C ARG A 133 15.38 30.79 -7.61
N LEU A 134 16.15 30.16 -6.73
CA LEU A 134 17.17 29.21 -7.15
C LEU A 134 16.52 27.89 -7.57
N ASP A 135 16.91 27.39 -8.74
CA ASP A 135 16.41 26.11 -9.25
C ASP A 135 16.70 24.98 -8.25
N ARG A 136 15.77 24.03 -8.13
CA ARG A 136 15.83 22.90 -7.19
C ARG A 136 17.14 22.12 -7.37
N LYS A 137 17.57 21.94 -8.62
CA LYS A 137 18.81 21.23 -8.95
C LYS A 137 20.05 21.98 -8.46
N ALA A 138 20.08 23.30 -8.59
CA ALA A 138 21.17 24.13 -8.09
C ALA A 138 21.24 24.11 -6.54
N LEU A 139 20.08 24.16 -5.87
CA LEU A 139 20.01 24.00 -4.41
C LEU A 139 20.55 22.64 -3.97
N SER A 140 20.08 21.55 -4.58
CA SER A 140 20.55 20.19 -4.26
C SER A 140 22.07 20.07 -4.43
N ALA A 141 22.63 20.59 -5.53
CA ALA A 141 24.07 20.59 -5.76
C ALA A 141 24.85 21.37 -4.68
N MET A 142 24.35 22.51 -4.24
CA MET A 142 24.97 23.27 -3.15
C MET A 142 24.99 22.50 -1.83
N TYR A 143 23.88 21.87 -1.44
CA TYR A 143 23.86 21.05 -0.22
C TYR A 143 24.77 19.82 -0.33
N THR A 144 24.87 19.20 -1.52
CA THR A 144 25.82 18.12 -1.77
C THR A 144 27.26 18.55 -1.54
N ILE A 145 27.66 19.70 -2.09
CA ILE A 145 29.00 20.28 -1.86
C ILE A 145 29.20 20.61 -0.38
N ALA A 146 28.18 21.17 0.28
CA ALA A 146 28.24 21.52 1.69
C ALA A 146 28.42 20.29 2.59
N ALA A 147 27.70 19.21 2.30
CA ALA A 147 27.77 17.93 3.01
C ALA A 147 29.16 17.30 2.90
N GLY A 148 29.75 17.30 1.71
CA GLY A 148 31.11 16.79 1.46
C GLY A 148 32.20 17.54 2.26
N ARG A 149 31.96 18.81 2.59
CA ARG A 149 32.89 19.64 3.39
C ARG A 149 32.78 19.42 4.90
N ILE A 150 31.75 18.72 5.37
CA ILE A 150 31.57 18.47 6.81
C ILE A 150 32.52 17.35 7.25
N GLY A 151 33.51 17.72 8.07
CA GLY A 151 34.46 16.77 8.63
C GLY A 151 33.87 15.91 9.75
N ARG A 152 34.26 14.63 9.79
CA ARG A 152 33.86 13.69 10.86
C ARG A 152 34.14 14.21 12.27
N ARG A 153 35.27 14.89 12.46
CA ARG A 153 35.68 15.46 13.75
C ARG A 153 34.72 16.57 14.20
N ALA A 154 34.20 17.37 13.26
CA ALA A 154 33.27 18.44 13.58
C ALA A 154 31.94 17.90 14.10
N LEU A 155 31.39 16.84 13.48
CA LEU A 155 30.16 16.19 13.94
C LEU A 155 30.31 15.58 15.33
N ARG A 156 31.42 14.90 15.59
CA ARG A 156 31.68 14.31 16.91
C ARG A 156 31.90 15.39 17.97
N GLY A 157 32.74 16.40 17.68
CA GLY A 157 33.15 17.41 18.65
C GLY A 157 32.07 18.43 18.98
N LEU A 158 31.29 18.88 17.99
CA LEU A 158 30.28 19.93 18.17
C LEU A 158 28.89 19.38 18.49
N PHE A 159 28.58 18.14 18.08
CA PHE A 159 27.22 17.59 18.15
C PHE A 159 27.14 16.22 18.85
N GLY A 160 28.27 15.63 19.26
CA GLY A 160 28.27 14.29 19.85
C GLY A 160 27.79 13.18 18.90
N LEU A 161 27.70 13.47 17.60
CA LEU A 161 27.19 12.54 16.61
C LEU A 161 28.23 11.48 16.25
N SER A 162 27.76 10.25 16.07
CA SER A 162 28.61 9.10 15.73
C SER A 162 29.16 9.21 14.30
N GLN A 163 30.12 8.33 13.95
CA GLN A 163 30.65 8.24 12.59
C GLN A 163 29.56 7.90 11.54
N HIS A 164 28.47 7.25 11.94
CA HIS A 164 27.40 6.87 11.03
C HIS A 164 26.67 8.09 10.43
N TYR A 165 26.54 9.20 11.17
CA TYR A 165 25.95 10.43 10.61
C TYR A 165 26.88 11.08 9.60
N TRP A 166 28.20 11.02 9.84
CA TRP A 166 29.16 11.49 8.85
C TRP A 166 29.06 10.66 7.56
N LEU A 167 28.97 9.33 7.66
CA LEU A 167 28.77 8.46 6.50
C LEU A 167 27.45 8.76 5.77
N ALA A 168 26.36 9.03 6.51
CA ALA A 168 25.08 9.43 5.93
C ALA A 168 25.21 10.75 5.14
N LEU A 169 25.94 11.73 5.67
CA LEU A 169 26.22 12.97 4.92
C LEU A 169 27.09 12.75 3.68
N GLN A 170 28.01 11.78 3.70
CA GLN A 170 28.82 11.46 2.51
C GLN A 170 27.99 10.82 1.40
N LYS A 171 26.86 10.18 1.73
CA LYS A 171 25.90 9.60 0.77
C LYS A 171 24.73 10.52 0.45
N TYR A 172 24.77 11.75 0.94
CA TYR A 172 23.66 12.69 0.77
C TYR A 172 23.42 13.03 -0.72
N ASP A 173 24.45 12.95 -1.56
CA ASP A 173 24.34 13.12 -3.01
C ASP A 173 23.35 12.14 -3.67
N GLU A 174 23.29 10.91 -3.18
CA GLU A 174 22.37 9.86 -3.68
C GLU A 174 20.90 10.29 -3.54
N ILE A 175 20.57 11.07 -2.50
CA ILE A 175 19.19 11.41 -2.10
C ILE A 175 18.88 12.90 -2.18
N ALA A 176 19.86 13.76 -2.48
CA ALA A 176 19.69 15.22 -2.52
C ALA A 176 18.62 15.70 -3.52
N HIS A 177 18.36 14.91 -4.57
CA HIS A 177 17.33 15.20 -5.58
C HIS A 177 15.90 14.92 -5.07
N LEU A 178 15.75 14.11 -4.02
CA LEU A 178 14.46 13.74 -3.40
C LEU A 178 13.99 14.75 -2.36
N ARG A 179 14.85 15.70 -1.98
CA ARG A 179 14.56 16.77 -1.01
C ARG A 179 13.27 17.50 -1.34
N SER A 180 12.43 17.73 -0.34
CA SER A 180 11.20 18.51 -0.48
C SER A 180 11.50 20.01 -0.58
N THR A 181 10.53 20.76 -1.12
CA THR A 181 10.62 22.22 -1.21
C THR A 181 10.61 22.88 0.18
N SER A 182 10.10 22.19 1.20
CA SER A 182 9.96 22.70 2.58
C SER A 182 10.38 21.62 3.60
N PRO A 183 11.68 21.46 3.87
CA PRO A 183 12.21 20.42 4.79
C PRO A 183 11.62 20.50 6.21
N SER A 184 11.32 21.70 6.71
CA SER A 184 10.70 21.88 8.03
C SER A 184 9.28 21.28 8.12
N ARG A 185 8.61 21.05 7.00
CA ARG A 185 7.26 20.45 6.98
C ARG A 185 7.30 18.93 7.12
N THR A 186 8.39 18.29 6.71
CA THR A 186 8.52 16.83 6.74
C THR A 186 9.03 16.33 8.09
N GLU A 187 9.72 17.19 8.85
CA GLU A 187 10.25 16.90 10.19
C GLU A 187 9.22 16.29 11.16
N GLY A 188 8.07 16.96 11.35
CA GLY A 188 7.04 16.47 12.28
C GLY A 188 6.35 15.18 11.83
N THR A 189 6.35 14.88 10.54
CA THR A 189 5.82 13.60 10.03
C THR A 189 6.85 12.50 10.19
N PHE A 190 8.13 12.80 9.95
CA PHE A 190 9.24 11.90 10.20
C PHE A 190 9.37 11.55 11.68
N ALA A 191 9.23 12.52 12.59
CA ALA A 191 9.25 12.27 14.03
C ALA A 191 8.11 11.33 14.49
N ARG A 192 6.90 11.51 13.96
CA ARG A 192 5.78 10.58 14.23
C ARG A 192 6.06 9.18 13.68
N TRP A 193 6.60 9.09 12.47
CA TRP A 193 7.01 7.81 11.90
C TRP A 193 8.08 7.13 12.76
N LEU A 194 9.09 7.88 13.22
CA LEU A 194 10.17 7.38 14.07
C LEU A 194 9.63 6.72 15.35
N MET A 195 8.61 7.33 15.96
CA MET A 195 7.96 6.79 17.16
C MET A 195 7.27 5.46 16.89
N SER A 196 6.60 5.34 15.73
CA SER A 196 6.01 4.06 15.28
C SER A 196 7.07 3.02 14.93
N GLU A 197 8.18 3.45 14.31
CA GLU A 197 9.26 2.58 13.88
C GLU A 197 10.09 2.05 15.06
N ARG A 198 10.05 2.72 16.21
CA ARG A 198 10.79 2.29 17.42
C ARG A 198 10.44 0.87 17.86
N GLU A 199 9.20 0.44 17.64
CA GLU A 199 8.73 -0.90 17.97
C GLU A 199 9.17 -1.95 16.93
N SER A 200 9.22 -1.57 15.65
CA SER A 200 9.56 -2.47 14.55
C SER A 200 11.08 -2.58 14.30
N ASN A 201 11.78 -1.45 14.35
CA ASN A 201 13.21 -1.34 14.07
C ASN A 201 13.90 -0.35 15.03
N PRO A 202 14.20 -0.79 16.27
CA PRO A 202 14.75 0.09 17.31
C PRO A 202 16.13 0.65 16.96
N LYS A 203 16.92 -0.07 16.15
CA LYS A 203 18.26 0.40 15.71
C LYS A 203 18.15 1.60 14.79
N ARG A 204 17.25 1.54 13.81
CA ARG A 204 17.01 2.64 12.86
C ARG A 204 16.40 3.84 13.58
N ALA A 205 15.41 3.59 14.44
CA ALA A 205 14.82 4.64 15.25
C ALA A 205 15.87 5.33 16.14
N GLY A 206 16.74 4.56 16.81
CA GLY A 206 17.81 5.09 17.66
C GLY A 206 18.86 5.91 16.91
N PHE A 207 19.14 5.58 15.64
CA PHE A 207 20.00 6.40 14.79
C PHE A 207 19.36 7.76 14.52
N TRP A 208 18.12 7.83 14.06
CA TRP A 208 17.52 9.12 13.75
C TRP A 208 17.12 9.93 14.99
N ALA A 209 16.79 9.27 16.11
CA ALA A 209 16.38 9.91 17.35
C ALA A 209 17.40 10.92 17.89
N ARG A 210 18.72 10.71 17.70
CA ARG A 210 19.72 11.67 18.23
C ARG A 210 19.73 13.02 17.52
N LEU A 211 19.04 13.15 16.38
CA LEU A 211 18.87 14.43 15.69
C LEU A 211 17.72 15.26 16.25
N PHE A 212 16.89 14.66 17.11
CA PHE A 212 15.77 15.31 17.78
C PHE A 212 16.07 15.41 19.29
N PRO A 213 16.15 16.62 19.85
CA PRO A 213 16.32 16.80 21.29
C PRO A 213 15.06 16.40 22.09
#